data_AF-X0XRD4-F1
#
_entry.id   AF-X0XRD4-F1
#
_cell.length_a   1.000
_cell.length_b   1.000
_cell.length_c   1.000
_cell.angle_alpha   90.00
_cell.angle_beta   90.00
_cell.angle_gamma   90.00
#
_symmetry.space_group_name_H-M   'P 1'
#
loop_
_entity.id
_entity.type
_entity.pdbx_description
1 polymer ?
#
loop_
_entity_poly.entity_id
_entity_poly.type
_entity_poly.pdbx_seq_one_letter_code
_entity_poly.pdbx_strand_id
1 'polypeptide(L)' 'MPDQDKPPPQCLDSEQATLGACLVDPQAALIALGIVGPEDFYREAHRLVFAAMKQAAG' A
#
# COMPACT_ATOMS: atom_id res chain seq x y z
N MET A 1 0.54 31.15 -1.64
CA MET A 1 1.14 29.81 -1.82
C MET A 1 0.00 28.82 -1.86
N PRO A 2 -0.02 27.83 -2.77
CA PRO A 2 -1.10 26.83 -2.77
C PRO A 2 -1.07 26.08 -1.43
N ASP A 3 -2.25 25.86 -0.84
CA ASP A 3 -2.59 25.02 0.33
C ASP A 3 -1.41 24.35 1.04
N GLN A 4 -0.86 24.96 2.09
CA GLN A 4 0.08 24.29 3.00
C GLN A 4 -0.60 23.48 4.11
N ASP A 5 -1.91 23.64 4.29
CA ASP A 5 -2.68 22.94 5.33
C ASP A 5 -3.40 21.68 4.85
N LYS A 6 -3.36 21.39 3.54
CA LYS A 6 -4.00 20.18 3.00
C LYS A 6 -3.06 18.99 3.16
N PRO A 7 -3.51 17.86 3.71
CA PRO A 7 -2.70 16.65 3.71
C PRO A 7 -2.30 16.30 2.28
N PRO A 8 -1.10 15.71 2.09
CA PRO A 8 -0.68 15.22 0.78
C PRO A 8 -1.77 14.38 0.12
N PRO A 9 -1.87 14.37 -1.22
CA PRO A 9 -2.80 13.52 -1.94
C PRO A 9 -2.65 12.05 -1.50
N GLN A 10 -3.75 11.44 -1.06
CA GLN A 10 -3.79 10.07 -0.55
C GLN A 10 -5.18 9.46 -0.76
N CYS A 11 -5.26 8.12 -0.73
CA CYS A 11 -6.53 7.40 -0.67
C CYS A 11 -6.42 6.15 0.25
N LEU A 12 -6.72 6.32 1.54
CA LEU A 12 -6.65 5.22 2.52
C LEU A 12 -7.52 4.02 2.15
N ASP A 13 -8.68 4.23 1.54
CA ASP A 13 -9.57 3.14 1.12
C ASP A 13 -8.92 2.28 0.03
N SER A 14 -8.20 2.91 -0.91
CA SER A 14 -7.44 2.18 -1.94
C SER A 14 -6.28 1.39 -1.34
N GLU A 15 -5.60 1.96 -0.36
CA GLU A 15 -4.54 1.25 0.37
C GLU A 15 -5.11 0.00 1.08
N GLN A 16 -6.21 0.14 1.81
CA GLN A 16 -6.87 -0.98 2.49
C GLN A 16 -7.38 -2.03 1.50
N ALA A 17 -7.99 -1.62 0.39
CA ALA A 17 -8.46 -2.53 -0.66
C ALA A 17 -7.30 -3.32 -1.28
N THR A 18 -6.16 -2.66 -1.52
CA THR A 18 -4.96 -3.30 -2.06
C THR A 18 -4.42 -4.35 -1.09
N LEU A 19 -4.22 -3.98 0.18
CA LEU A 19 -3.77 -4.91 1.22
C LEU A 19 -4.74 -6.08 1.41
N GLY A 20 -6.04 -5.81 1.41
CA GLY A 20 -7.08 -6.83 1.51
C GLY A 20 -7.06 -7.80 0.33
N ALA A 21 -6.91 -7.30 -0.90
CA ALA A 21 -6.78 -8.14 -2.09
C ALA A 21 -5.55 -9.05 -2.01
N CYS A 22 -4.39 -8.51 -1.60
CA CYS A 22 -3.17 -9.29 -1.41
C CYS A 22 -3.32 -10.42 -0.37
N LEU A 23 -4.15 -10.23 0.66
CA LEU A 23 -4.41 -11.26 1.67
C LEU A 23 -5.36 -12.36 1.19
N VAL A 24 -6.29 -12.02 0.30
CA VAL A 24 -7.31 -12.95 -0.20
C VAL A 24 -6.80 -13.78 -1.38
N ASP A 25 -6.03 -13.15 -2.27
CA ASP A 25 -5.54 -13.77 -3.50
C ASP A 25 -4.01 -13.61 -3.64
N PRO A 26 -3.23 -14.71 -3.61
CA PRO A 26 -1.79 -14.67 -3.85
C PRO A 26 -1.40 -14.05 -5.20
N GLN A 27 -2.23 -14.16 -6.24
CA GLN A 27 -1.95 -13.53 -7.53
C GLN A 27 -2.08 -12.00 -7.45
N ALA A 28 -3.04 -11.48 -6.68
CA ALA A 28 -3.16 -10.04 -6.43
C ALA A 28 -1.91 -9.50 -5.72
N ALA A 29 -1.33 -10.28 -4.79
CA ALA A 29 -0.07 -9.92 -4.14
C ALA A 29 1.09 -9.81 -5.15
N LEU A 30 1.24 -10.78 -6.06
CA LEU A 30 2.28 -10.74 -7.10
C LEU A 30 2.12 -9.54 -8.04
N ILE A 31 0.89 -9.22 -8.42
CA ILE A 31 0.60 -8.04 -9.26
C ILE A 31 0.96 -6.76 -8.49
N ALA A 32 0.50 -6.62 -7.24
CA ALA A 32 0.77 -5.43 -6.43
C ALA A 32 2.27 -5.20 -6.22
N LEU A 33 3.05 -6.26 -5.96
CA LEU A 33 4.51 -6.19 -5.81
C LEU A 33 5.24 -5.70 -7.06
N GLY A 34 4.62 -5.81 -8.25
CA GLY A 34 5.16 -5.28 -9.50
C GLY A 34 4.75 -3.83 -9.81
N ILE A 35 3.82 -3.25 -9.05
CA ILE A 35 3.26 -1.92 -9.32
C ILE A 35 3.63 -0.91 -8.23
N VAL A 36 3.58 -1.30 -6.96
CA VAL A 36 3.80 -0.41 -5.81
C VAL A 36 4.83 -0.97 -4.82
N GLY A 37 5.56 -0.07 -4.15
CA GLY A 37 6.44 -0.36 -3.02
C GLY A 37 5.79 0.00 -1.68
N PRO A 38 6.34 -0.50 -0.54
CA PRO A 38 5.85 -0.12 0.79
C PRO A 38 5.82 1.40 1.03
N GLU A 39 6.78 2.13 0.46
CA GLU A 39 6.93 3.58 0.58
C GLU A 39 5.83 4.41 -0.10
N ASP A 40 5.08 3.81 -1.03
CA ASP A 40 3.98 4.44 -1.75
C ASP A 40 2.71 4.54 -0.90
N PHE A 41 2.59 3.73 0.15
CA PHE A 41 1.47 3.79 1.09
C PHE A 41 1.60 5.02 1.98
N TYR A 42 0.56 5.85 2.08
CA TYR A 42 0.59 7.06 2.91
C TYR A 42 0.64 6.70 4.40
N ARG A 43 -0.18 5.75 4.84
CA ARG A 43 -0.26 5.38 6.26
C ARG A 43 0.88 4.45 6.65
N GLU A 44 1.66 4.82 7.66
CA GLU A 44 2.79 4.02 8.15
C GLU A 44 2.43 2.56 8.44
N ALA A 45 1.28 2.32 9.09
CA ALA A 45 0.80 0.98 9.36
C ALA A 45 0.63 0.14 8.08
N HIS A 46 0.17 0.75 6.98
CA HIS A 46 0.02 0.06 5.70
C HIS A 46 1.38 -0.22 5.05
N ARG A 47 2.35 0.70 5.17
CA ARG A 47 3.74 0.48 4.76
C ARG A 47 4.30 -0.79 5.41
N LEU A 48 4.12 -0.91 6.73
CA LEU A 48 4.62 -2.04 7.51
C LEU A 48 3.97 -3.36 7.08
N VAL A 49 2.66 -3.37 6.84
CA VAL A 49 1.94 -4.57 6.37
C VAL A 49 2.45 -5.00 5.00
N PHE A 50 2.54 -4.08 4.03
CA PHE A 50 3.02 -4.42 2.68
C PHE A 50 4.48 -4.87 2.68
N ALA A 51 5.33 -4.24 3.51
CA ALA A 51 6.72 -4.66 3.68
C ALA A 51 6.85 -6.09 4.23
N ALA A 52 5.98 -6.48 5.18
CA ALA A 52 5.94 -7.84 5.71
C ALA A 52 5.45 -8.86 4.66
N MET A 53 4.43 -8.51 3.88
CA MET A 53 3.95 -9.33 2.76
C MET A 53 5.06 -9.56 1.72
N LYS A 54 5.77 -8.50 1.35
CA LYS A 54 6.91 -8.56 0.40
C LYS A 54 8.03 -9.49 0.91
N GLN A 55 8.32 -9.46 2.21
CA GLN A 55 9.31 -10.36 2.81
C GLN A 55 8.84 -11.82 2.85
N ALA A 56 7.54 -12.07 3.03
CA ALA A 56 6.99 -13.43 3.06
C ALA A 56 6.83 -14.07 1.67
N ALA A 57 6.75 -13.26 0.62
CA ALA A 57 6.60 -13.72 -0.77
C ALA A 57 7.95 -14.02 -1.48
N GLY A 58 9.08 -13.65 -0.87
CA GLY A 58 10.44 -13.98 -1.32
C GLY A 58 11.05 -15.11 -0.52
#